data_AF-A0A076MVN9-F1
#
_entry.id   AF-A0A076MVN9-F1
#
_cell.length_a   1.000
_cell.length_b   1.000
_cell.length_c   1.000
_cell.angle_alpha   90.00
_cell.angle_beta   90.00
_cell.angle_gamma   90.00
#
_symmetry.space_group_name_H-M   'P 1'
#
loop_
_entity.id
_entity.type
_entity.pdbx_description
1 polymer ?
#
loop_
_entity_poly.entity_id
_entity_poly.type
_entity_poly.pdbx_seq_one_letter_code
_entity_poly.pdbx_strand_id
1 'polypeptide(L)' 'MSWDLDLLAVDVDDGVVEIRLVALILPLAPLLQQAVGALRPVLEDSRWKDTRLWLVVTDLDATAFTTNRE' A
#
# COMPACT_ATOMS: atom_id res chain seq x y z
N MET A 1 1.17 -23.64 -19.29
CA MET A 1 0.36 -22.43 -19.48
C MET A 1 0.21 -21.80 -18.10
N SER A 2 1.06 -20.82 -17.79
CA SER A 2 1.00 -20.10 -16.50
C SER A 2 -0.06 -19.02 -16.68
N TRP A 3 -1.16 -19.11 -15.93
CA TRP A 3 -2.16 -18.04 -15.94
C TRP A 3 -1.64 -16.91 -15.05
N ASP A 4 -1.31 -15.78 -15.68
CA ASP A 4 -0.92 -14.55 -15.01
C ASP A 4 -2.18 -13.90 -14.43
N LEU A 5 -2.45 -14.14 -13.15
CA LEU A 5 -3.64 -13.65 -12.45
C LEU A 5 -3.65 -12.12 -12.30
N ASP A 6 -2.48 -11.48 -12.38
CA ASP A 6 -2.33 -10.03 -12.39
C ASP A 6 -2.98 -9.36 -13.62
N LEU A 7 -3.18 -10.10 -14.73
CA LEU A 7 -3.90 -9.62 -15.92
C LEU A 7 -5.42 -9.75 -15.83
N LEU A 8 -5.93 -10.50 -14.84
CA LEU A 8 -7.35 -10.86 -14.76
C LEU A 8 -8.16 -9.98 -13.79
N ALA A 9 -7.52 -9.04 -13.08
CA ALA A 9 -8.17 -8.10 -12.15
C ALA A 9 -9.12 -8.78 -11.13
N VAL A 10 -8.81 -10.03 -10.78
CA VAL A 10 -9.53 -10.80 -9.77
C VAL A 10 -8.54 -11.08 -8.65
N ASP A 11 -8.68 -10.34 -7.56
CA ASP A 11 -8.02 -10.65 -6.29
C ASP A 11 -9.02 -11.43 -5.43
N VAL A 12 -8.61 -12.61 -4.96
CA VAL A 12 -9.40 -13.46 -4.06
C VAL A 12 -8.51 -13.74 -2.85
N ASP A 13 -8.69 -12.97 -1.79
CA ASP A 13 -7.97 -13.18 -0.54
C ASP A 13 -8.91 -12.99 0.66
N ASP A 14 -8.95 -14.01 1.53
CA ASP A 14 -9.79 -14.05 2.74
C ASP A 14 -9.06 -13.42 3.94
N GLY A 15 -7.88 -12.84 3.72
CA GLY A 15 -6.90 -12.47 4.74
C GLY A 15 -5.99 -11.30 4.36
N VAL A 16 -6.51 -10.31 3.61
CA VAL A 16 -5.79 -9.06 3.31
C VAL A 16 -6.50 -7.82 3.86
N VAL A 17 -5.71 -6.92 4.47
CA VAL A 17 -6.08 -5.52 4.66
C VAL A 17 -5.40 -4.71 3.54
N GLU A 18 -6.17 -4.36 2.51
CA GLU A 18 -5.71 -3.46 1.46
C GLU A 18 -5.98 -2.01 1.87
N ILE A 19 -4.95 -1.17 1.77
CA ILE A 19 -5.06 0.27 1.96
C ILE A 19 -4.61 0.96 0.67
N ARG A 20 -5.56 1.66 0.06
CA ARG A 20 -5.36 2.41 -1.18
C ARG A 20 -4.93 3.83 -0.85
N LEU A 21 -3.83 4.26 -1.46
CA LEU A 21 -3.13 5.49 -1.15
C LEU A 21 -3.04 6.37 -2.39
N VAL A 22 -3.18 7.68 -2.19
CA VAL A 22 -2.71 8.69 -3.14
C VAL A 22 -1.42 9.27 -2.60
N ALA A 23 -0.35 9.19 -3.36
CA ALA A 23 0.93 9.73 -2.91
C ALA A 23 1.02 11.23 -3.19
N LEU A 24 1.33 12.00 -2.15
CA LEU A 24 1.49 13.45 -2.21
C LEU A 24 2.96 13.88 -2.21
N ILE A 25 3.88 12.97 -1.90
CA ILE A 25 5.31 13.22 -1.75
C ILE A 25 6.12 11.99 -2.18
N LEU A 26 7.33 12.24 -2.65
CA LEU A 26 8.30 11.24 -3.11
C LEU A 26 9.61 11.36 -2.30
N PRO A 27 10.43 10.29 -2.20
CA PRO A 27 10.26 8.97 -2.80
C PRO A 27 9.32 8.04 -2.00
N LEU A 28 8.58 7.18 -2.70
CA LEU A 28 7.55 6.31 -2.08
C LEU A 28 8.09 5.26 -1.13
N ALA A 29 9.20 4.59 -1.49
CA ALA A 29 9.70 3.43 -0.75
C ALA A 29 9.89 3.68 0.76
N PRO A 30 10.62 4.73 1.21
CA PRO A 30 10.77 5.00 2.64
C PRO A 30 9.45 5.40 3.31
N LEU A 31 8.56 6.10 2.61
CA LEU A 31 7.26 6.51 3.14
C LEU A 31 6.33 5.32 3.36
N LEU A 32 6.30 4.38 2.42
CA LEU A 32 5.53 3.14 2.54
C LEU A 32 6.07 2.25 3.67
N GLN A 33 7.40 2.20 3.86
CA GLN A 33 7.99 1.51 5.00
C GLN A 33 7.57 2.13 6.34
N GLN A 34 7.58 3.46 6.44
CA GLN A 34 7.08 4.16 7.63
C GLN A 34 5.60 3.90 7.88
N ALA A 35 4.77 3.95 6.83
CA ALA A 35 3.35 3.66 6.92
C ALA A 35 3.10 2.23 7.43
N VAL A 36 3.82 1.22 6.90
CA VAL A 36 3.74 -0.16 7.41
C VAL A 36 4.14 -0.22 8.89
N GLY A 37 5.22 0.45 9.28
CA GLY A 37 5.67 0.49 10.68
C GLY A 37 4.66 1.11 11.63
N ALA A 38 3.91 2.13 11.19
CA ALA A 38 2.86 2.76 11.98
C ALA A 38 1.56 1.94 12.01
N LEU A 39 1.22 1.25 10.92
CA LEU A 39 -0.05 0.53 10.79
C LEU A 39 0.00 -0.88 11.39
N ARG A 40 1.15 -1.58 11.33
CA ARG A 40 1.26 -2.95 11.83
C ARG A 40 0.88 -3.08 13.32
N PRO A 41 1.35 -2.22 14.24
CA PRO A 41 0.98 -2.30 15.66
C PRO A 41 -0.54 -2.10 15.89
N VAL A 42 -1.19 -1.28 15.06
CA VAL A 42 -2.65 -1.05 15.14
C VAL A 42 -3.41 -2.33 14.75
N LEU A 43 -2.89 -3.10 13.80
CA LEU A 43 -3.50 -4.36 13.39
C LEU A 43 -3.29 -5.47 14.42
N GLU A 44 -2.16 -5.47 15.15
CA GLU A 44 -1.86 -6.47 16.18
C GLU A 44 -2.88 -6.48 17.33
N ASP A 45 -3.46 -5.33 17.69
CA ASP A 45 -4.51 -5.19 18.71
C ASP A 45 -5.93 -5.40 18.15
N SER A 46 -6.04 -5.93 16.93
CA SER A 46 -7.31 -6.04 16.22
C SER A 46 -7.61 -7.47 15.78
N ARG A 47 -8.82 -7.68 15.26
CA ARG A 47 -9.20 -8.93 14.60
C ARG A 47 -8.37 -9.25 13.35
N TRP A 48 -7.57 -8.31 12.85
CA TRP A 48 -6.74 -8.42 11.64
C TRP A 48 -5.26 -8.66 11.94
N LYS A 49 -4.92 -9.06 13.17
CA LYS A 49 -3.52 -9.26 13.60
C LYS A 49 -2.72 -10.20 12.68
N ASP A 50 -3.36 -11.25 12.16
CA ASP A 50 -2.74 -12.28 11.30
C ASP A 50 -2.96 -11.98 9.81
N THR A 51 -3.59 -10.85 9.49
CA THR A 51 -3.97 -10.46 8.14
C THR A 51 -2.80 -9.78 7.44
N ARG A 52 -2.59 -10.11 6.16
CA ARG A 52 -1.55 -9.49 5.34
C ARG A 52 -1.92 -8.02 5.10
N LEU A 53 -0.99 -7.11 5.38
CA LEU A 53 -1.17 -5.68 5.08
C LEU A 53 -0.62 -5.40 3.69
N TRP A 54 -1.44 -4.84 2.81
CA TRP A 54 -1.03 -4.44 1.47
C TRP A 54 -1.31 -2.95 1.27
N LEU A 55 -0.25 -2.19 0.99
CA LEU A 55 -0.37 -0.78 0.62
C LEU A 55 -0.33 -0.68 -0.91
N VAL A 56 -1.37 -0.13 -1.50
CA VAL A 56 -1.48 0.07 -2.95
C VAL A 56 -1.53 1.56 -3.23
N VAL A 57 -0.51 2.10 -3.90
CA VAL A 57 -0.55 3.47 -4.40
C VAL A 57 -1.34 3.48 -5.70
N THR A 58 -2.54 4.04 -5.66
CA THR A 58 -3.46 4.06 -6.80
C THR A 58 -3.30 5.30 -7.66
N ASP A 59 -2.74 6.37 -7.10
CA ASP A 59 -2.51 7.62 -7.82
C ASP A 59 -1.33 8.41 -7.24
N LEU A 60 -0.74 9.27 -8.06
CA LEU A 60 0.28 10.24 -7.66
C LEU A 60 -0.32 11.63 -7.87
N ASP A 61 -0.49 12.37 -6.78
CA ASP A 61 -0.94 13.76 -6.89
C ASP A 61 0.15 14.62 -7.55
N ALA A 62 -0.26 15.64 -8.31
CA ALA A 62 0.65 16.54 -8.99
C ALA A 62 1.64 17.23 -8.03
N THR A 63 1.22 17.47 -6.78
CA THR A 63 2.06 18.04 -5.73
C THR A 63 3.28 17.17 -5.41
N ALA A 64 3.20 15.84 -5.60
CA ALA A 64 4.29 14.91 -5.37
C ALA A 64 5.54 15.20 -6.20
N PHE A 65 5.36 15.88 -7.35
CA PHE A 65 6.45 16.29 -8.24
C PHE A 65 6.96 17.71 -7.99
N THR A 66 6.28 18.49 -7.14
CA THR A 66 6.66 19.88 -6.84
C THR A 66 7.69 19.96 -5.72
N THR A 67 7.83 18.91 -4.92
CA THR A 67 8.90 18.69 -3.93
C THR A 67 10.17 18.19 -4.62
N ASN A 68 10.74 19.00 -5.51
CA ASN A 68 12.16 18.93 -5.85
C ASN A 68 12.64 20.29 -6.36
N ARG A 69 12.93 21.19 -5.43
CA ARG A 69 13.74 22.39 -5.67
C ARG A 69 14.43 22.82 -4.38
N GLU A 70 15.38 22.01 -3.92
CA GLU A 70 16.48 22.45 -3.06
C GLU A 70 17.78 21.78 -3.50
#